data_AF-A0A1W9IRA7-F1
#
_entry.id   AF-A0A1W9IRA7-F1
#
_cell.length_a   1.000
_cell.length_b   1.000
_cell.length_c   1.000
_cell.angle_alpha   90.00
_cell.angle_beta   90.00
_cell.angle_gamma   90.00
#
_symmetry.space_group_name_H-M   'P 1'
#
loop_
_entity.id
_entity.type
_entity.pdbx_description
1 polymer ?
#
loop_
_entity_poly.entity_id
_entity_poly.type
_entity_poly.pdbx_seq_one_letter_code
_entity_poly.pdbx_strand_id
1 'polypeptide(L)'
;MWLWTVEPGHRRNGGLRLRGWPALLGLLGLLTVPALVSAASVDVVAWKDQSFCRKVAALFGERPTPDSEVFKTVEWKSVELKGQGPKTRHCSSLEQALLDLDNDGTKDLVIKATFCMKGAPSDSLYVFPADSRVLEQLSWQDMAPLLATSDKFERTGGRYPLTALPISSESSKGSPALSTVFTVQPFIVDDHRYVAMRDARGEWTVIANYRRGERFEDLCYLRTKLS
;
A
#
# COMPACT_ATOMS: atom_id res chain seq x y z
N MET A 1 12.79 38.94 6.52
CA MET A 1 12.03 40.04 5.90
C MET A 1 11.54 39.55 4.54
N TRP A 2 10.32 39.03 4.49
CA TRP A 2 9.68 38.57 3.26
C TRP A 2 8.23 39.06 3.33
N LEU A 3 7.88 40.01 2.44
CA LEU A 3 6.54 40.57 2.34
C LEU A 3 5.62 39.55 1.67
N TRP A 4 4.49 39.25 2.33
CA TRP A 4 3.33 38.66 1.69
C TRP A 4 2.34 39.78 1.36
N THR A 5 2.09 39.96 0.07
CA THR A 5 1.00 40.77 -0.45
C THR A 5 -0.31 39.99 -0.35
N VAL A 6 -1.31 40.63 0.25
CA VAL A 6 -2.69 40.13 0.37
C VAL A 6 -3.51 40.75 -0.76
N GLU A 7 -4.05 39.95 -1.68
CA GLU A 7 -5.09 40.39 -2.60
C GLU A 7 -6.48 40.20 -1.97
N PRO A 8 -7.36 41.22 -2.00
CA PRO A 8 -8.71 41.10 -1.49
C PRO A 8 -9.69 40.51 -2.51
N GLY A 9 -10.56 39.65 -2.01
CA GLY A 9 -11.63 39.00 -2.76
C GLY A 9 -12.70 39.95 -3.28
N HIS A 10 -13.23 39.61 -4.45
CA HIS A 10 -14.39 40.23 -5.07
C HIS A 10 -15.45 39.14 -5.32
N ARG A 11 -16.44 39.01 -4.43
CA ARG A 11 -17.67 38.24 -4.70
C ARG A 11 -18.74 39.20 -5.22
N ARG A 12 -19.13 39.04 -6.48
CA ARG A 12 -20.35 39.63 -7.03
C ARG A 12 -21.55 38.72 -6.73
N ASN A 13 -22.56 39.31 -6.11
CA ASN A 13 -23.94 38.83 -6.12
C ASN A 13 -24.54 39.04 -7.51
N GLY A 14 -25.38 38.10 -7.98
CA GLY A 14 -26.14 38.29 -9.21
C GLY A 14 -27.10 37.15 -9.53
N GLY A 15 -28.37 37.34 -9.16
CA GLY A 15 -29.49 37.14 -10.09
C GLY A 15 -30.08 35.74 -10.25
N LEU A 16 -31.21 35.51 -9.57
CA LEU A 16 -32.28 34.62 -10.02
C LEU A 16 -32.70 34.93 -11.46
N ARG A 17 -32.94 33.89 -12.29
CA ARG A 17 -34.09 33.84 -13.21
C ARG A 17 -34.56 32.39 -13.44
N LEU A 18 -35.75 32.10 -12.92
CA LEU A 18 -36.63 31.00 -13.36
C LEU A 18 -37.19 31.33 -14.74
N ARG A 19 -37.13 30.40 -15.70
CA ARG A 19 -38.01 30.43 -16.89
C ARG A 19 -38.14 29.03 -17.53
N GLY A 20 -39.36 28.51 -17.42
CA GLY A 20 -40.11 27.55 -18.25
C GLY A 20 -39.36 26.55 -19.12
N TRP A 21 -39.62 25.26 -18.87
CA TRP A 21 -39.40 24.18 -19.83
C TRP A 21 -40.76 23.57 -20.21
N PRO A 22 -41.10 23.50 -21.51
CA PRO A 22 -42.23 22.70 -21.98
C PRO A 22 -41.82 21.22 -22.06
N ALA A 23 -42.78 20.36 -21.73
CA ALA A 23 -42.68 18.91 -21.84
C ALA A 23 -42.40 18.47 -23.29
N LEU A 24 -41.29 17.76 -23.49
CA LEU A 24 -41.03 16.96 -24.68
C LEU A 24 -40.67 15.54 -24.21
N LEU A 25 -41.64 14.64 -24.34
CA LEU A 25 -41.43 13.21 -24.33
C LEU A 25 -40.50 12.86 -25.51
N GLY A 26 -39.23 12.61 -25.20
CA GLY A 26 -38.27 12.00 -26.11
C GLY A 26 -37.83 10.67 -25.52
N LEU A 27 -38.16 9.56 -26.20
CA LEU A 27 -37.66 8.22 -25.91
C LEU A 27 -36.11 8.25 -25.84
N LEU A 28 -35.57 8.23 -24.63
CA LEU A 28 -34.16 7.95 -24.38
C LEU A 28 -33.99 6.43 -24.37
N GLY A 29 -33.58 5.88 -25.51
CA GLY A 29 -33.00 4.54 -25.57
C GLY A 29 -31.74 4.54 -24.71
N LEU A 30 -31.82 3.94 -23.53
CA LEU A 30 -30.67 3.61 -22.69
C LEU A 30 -29.83 2.58 -23.45
N LEU A 31 -28.88 3.07 -24.24
CA LEU A 31 -27.72 2.29 -24.67
C LEU A 31 -26.93 1.97 -23.41
N THR A 32 -27.23 0.85 -22.76
CA THR A 32 -26.38 0.27 -21.73
C THR A 32 -25.11 -0.20 -22.44
N VAL A 33 -24.11 0.67 -22.55
CA VAL A 33 -22.76 0.28 -22.93
C VAL A 33 -22.31 -0.71 -21.85
N PRO A 34 -22.06 -2.00 -22.17
CA PRO A 34 -21.48 -2.89 -21.20
C PRO A 34 -20.11 -2.31 -20.84
N ALA A 35 -19.97 -1.85 -19.60
CA ALA A 35 -18.68 -1.51 -19.06
C ALA A 35 -17.85 -2.79 -19.10
N LEU A 36 -16.95 -2.88 -20.07
CA LEU A 36 -15.93 -3.91 -20.12
C LEU A 36 -15.06 -3.69 -18.88
N VAL A 37 -15.36 -4.44 -17.82
CA VAL A 37 -14.50 -4.54 -16.65
C VAL A 37 -13.26 -5.31 -17.13
N SER A 38 -12.21 -4.57 -17.52
CA SER A 38 -10.91 -5.19 -17.80
C SER A 38 -10.38 -5.77 -16.50
N ALA A 39 -10.31 -7.11 -16.43
CA ALA A 39 -9.71 -7.80 -15.30
C ALA A 39 -8.19 -7.80 -15.51
N ALA A 40 -7.46 -7.05 -14.69
CA ALA A 40 -6.01 -7.08 -14.71
C ALA A 40 -5.52 -8.50 -14.36
N SER A 41 -4.63 -9.07 -15.18
CA SER A 41 -4.02 -10.39 -14.92
C SER A 41 -2.66 -10.22 -14.25
N VAL A 42 -2.29 -11.14 -13.35
CA VAL A 42 -1.00 -11.15 -12.67
C VAL A 42 -0.15 -12.32 -13.17
N ASP A 43 1.03 -12.01 -13.70
CA ASP A 43 2.01 -13.01 -14.12
C ASP A 43 3.06 -13.26 -13.03
N VAL A 44 3.54 -14.51 -12.95
CA VAL A 44 4.76 -14.84 -12.21
C VAL A 44 5.96 -14.68 -13.13
N VAL A 45 6.81 -13.70 -12.86
CA VAL A 45 8.00 -13.37 -13.67
C VAL A 45 9.26 -14.09 -13.17
N ALA A 46 9.37 -14.28 -11.86
CA ALA A 46 10.44 -15.09 -11.25
C ALA A 46 9.93 -15.75 -9.96
N TRP A 47 10.51 -16.89 -9.61
CA TRP A 47 10.11 -17.67 -8.45
C TRP A 47 11.26 -18.45 -7.85
N LYS A 48 11.23 -18.61 -6.53
CA LYS A 48 11.99 -19.62 -5.79
C LYS A 48 11.26 -20.95 -5.75
N ASP A 49 9.94 -20.91 -5.54
CA ASP A 49 9.02 -22.05 -5.59
C ASP A 49 7.87 -21.73 -6.54
N GLN A 50 7.81 -22.44 -7.68
CA GLN A 50 6.82 -22.15 -8.71
C GLN A 50 5.39 -22.43 -8.27
N SER A 51 5.19 -23.49 -7.48
CA SER A 51 3.87 -23.92 -7.05
C SER A 51 3.26 -22.91 -6.08
N PHE A 52 4.05 -22.47 -5.10
CA PHE A 52 3.71 -21.40 -4.19
C PHE A 52 3.46 -20.09 -4.94
N CYS A 53 4.36 -19.66 -5.82
CA CYS A 53 4.20 -18.39 -6.52
C CYS A 53 2.99 -18.34 -7.45
N ARG A 54 2.61 -19.45 -8.08
CA ARG A 54 1.37 -19.53 -8.86
C ARG A 54 0.14 -19.45 -7.96
N LYS A 55 0.14 -20.15 -6.81
CA LYS A 55 -0.92 -20.06 -5.80
C LYS A 55 -1.09 -18.60 -5.36
N VAL A 56 0.00 -17.92 -5.00
CA VAL A 56 -0.03 -16.51 -4.59
C VAL A 56 -0.48 -15.60 -5.74
N ALA A 57 0.04 -15.77 -6.96
CA ALA A 57 -0.36 -14.93 -8.10
C ALA A 57 -1.86 -14.99 -8.40
N ALA A 58 -2.48 -16.17 -8.27
CA ALA A 58 -3.93 -16.31 -8.41
C ALA A 58 -4.69 -15.45 -7.39
N LEU A 59 -4.21 -15.37 -6.14
CA LEU A 59 -4.81 -14.53 -5.09
C LEU A 59 -4.73 -13.03 -5.40
N PHE A 60 -3.71 -12.58 -6.13
CA PHE A 60 -3.55 -11.17 -6.52
C PHE A 60 -4.25 -10.83 -7.85
N GLY A 61 -4.52 -11.82 -8.70
CA GLY A 61 -5.18 -11.64 -9.99
C GLY A 61 -6.71 -11.74 -9.94
N GLU A 62 -7.24 -12.54 -9.01
CA GLU A 62 -8.68 -12.62 -8.77
C GLU A 62 -9.10 -11.56 -7.74
N ARG A 63 -10.33 -11.03 -7.84
CA ARG A 63 -10.89 -10.27 -6.70
C ARG A 63 -11.03 -11.29 -5.57
N PRO A 64 -10.24 -11.21 -4.48
CA PRO A 64 -10.29 -12.24 -3.46
C PRO A 64 -11.72 -12.30 -2.92
N THR A 65 -12.35 -13.48 -3.02
CA THR A 65 -13.58 -13.72 -2.27
C THR A 65 -13.20 -13.68 -0.79
N PRO A 66 -13.85 -12.85 0.05
CA PRO A 66 -13.46 -12.63 1.44
C PRO A 66 -13.37 -13.91 2.31
N ASP A 67 -13.98 -15.01 1.86
CA ASP A 67 -14.11 -16.26 2.61
C ASP A 67 -13.06 -17.35 2.25
N SER A 68 -12.08 -17.09 1.38
CA SER A 68 -11.05 -18.11 1.17
C SER A 68 -10.12 -18.17 2.39
N GLU A 69 -10.20 -19.25 3.18
CA GLU A 69 -9.31 -19.52 4.33
C GLU A 69 -7.81 -19.40 3.98
N VAL A 70 -7.49 -19.50 2.68
CA VAL A 70 -6.17 -19.39 2.08
C VAL A 70 -5.53 -18.01 2.29
N PHE A 71 -6.31 -16.95 2.47
CA PHE A 71 -5.78 -15.59 2.65
C PHE A 71 -6.42 -14.90 3.85
N LYS A 72 -5.70 -14.90 4.97
CA LYS A 72 -6.08 -14.06 6.12
C LYS A 72 -5.29 -12.76 6.02
N THR A 73 -6.00 -11.66 5.77
CA THR A 73 -5.45 -10.32 5.91
C THR A 73 -5.13 -10.07 7.38
N VAL A 74 -4.01 -9.40 7.65
CA VAL A 74 -3.69 -8.94 9.01
C VAL A 74 -4.76 -7.95 9.46
N GLU A 75 -5.31 -8.18 10.65
CA GLU A 75 -6.23 -7.24 11.29
C GLU A 75 -5.43 -6.06 11.88
N TRP A 76 -5.50 -4.92 11.19
CA TRP A 76 -4.86 -3.68 11.60
C TRP A 76 -5.76 -2.87 12.51
N LYS A 77 -5.19 -2.34 13.59
CA LYS A 77 -5.85 -1.39 14.49
C LYS A 77 -5.20 -0.02 14.32
N SER A 78 -6.00 1.01 14.10
CA SER A 78 -5.47 2.39 14.06
C SER A 78 -4.83 2.76 15.39
N VAL A 79 -3.69 3.46 15.33
CA VAL A 79 -3.02 4.01 16.51
C VAL A 79 -3.52 5.43 16.73
N GLU A 80 -4.06 5.70 17.91
CA GLU A 80 -4.45 7.04 18.32
C GLU A 80 -3.23 7.82 18.80
N LEU A 81 -2.87 8.86 18.04
CA LEU A 81 -1.72 9.71 18.32
C LEU A 81 -2.15 10.98 19.03
N LYS A 82 -1.41 11.35 20.08
CA LYS A 82 -1.59 12.61 20.82
C LYS A 82 -1.13 13.81 19.98
N GLY A 83 -1.68 14.99 20.29
CA GLY A 83 -1.31 16.26 19.67
C GLY A 83 -2.07 16.60 18.39
N GLN A 84 -1.69 17.72 17.76
CA GLN A 84 -2.34 18.20 16.54
C GLN A 84 -1.76 17.49 15.30
N GLY A 85 -2.54 16.59 14.70
CA GLY A 85 -2.17 15.99 13.41
C GLY A 85 -2.06 17.00 12.26
N PRO A 86 -1.39 16.63 11.15
CA PRO A 86 -1.20 17.51 10.00
C PRO A 86 -2.55 17.98 9.43
N LYS A 87 -2.60 19.21 8.89
CA LYS A 87 -3.82 19.81 8.34
C LYS A 87 -4.42 18.99 7.18
N THR A 88 -3.57 18.30 6.43
CA THR A 88 -3.95 17.40 5.33
C THR A 88 -3.69 15.96 5.76
N ARG A 89 -4.63 15.36 6.50
CA ARG A 89 -4.55 13.96 6.97
C ARG A 89 -4.83 12.92 5.89
N HIS A 90 -5.07 13.31 4.65
CA HIS A 90 -5.74 12.46 3.65
C HIS A 90 -4.96 11.21 3.21
N CYS A 91 -3.70 11.05 3.60
CA CYS A 91 -2.85 9.94 3.17
C CYS A 91 -1.79 9.52 4.20
N SER A 92 -1.89 10.00 5.44
CA SER A 92 -0.99 9.57 6.52
C SER A 92 -1.76 8.80 7.58
N SER A 93 -1.28 7.60 7.91
CA SER A 93 -1.90 6.73 8.92
C SER A 93 -0.83 6.00 9.71
N LEU A 94 -1.19 5.63 10.93
CA LEU A 94 -0.40 4.75 11.77
C LEU A 94 -1.31 3.63 12.25
N GLU A 95 -0.92 2.40 11.96
CA GLU A 95 -1.67 1.19 12.30
C GLU A 95 -0.77 0.22 13.02
N GLN A 96 -1.34 -0.61 13.89
CA GLN A 96 -0.63 -1.64 14.63
C GLN A 96 -1.32 -3.00 14.48
N ALA A 97 -0.53 -4.06 14.62
CA ALA A 97 -1.00 -5.43 14.74
C ALA A 97 -0.04 -6.24 15.63
N LEU A 98 -0.56 -7.28 16.28
CA LEU A 98 0.24 -8.27 17.01
C LEU A 98 0.36 -9.53 16.16
N LEU A 99 1.51 -9.74 15.54
CA LEU A 99 1.76 -10.91 14.69
C LEU A 99 3.21 -11.37 14.74
N ASP A 100 3.40 -12.66 14.50
CA ASP A 100 4.70 -13.29 14.26
C ASP A 100 5.07 -13.06 12.78
N LEU A 101 5.76 -11.96 12.48
CA LEU A 101 6.02 -11.51 11.11
C LEU A 101 7.19 -12.26 10.46
N ASP A 102 8.19 -12.65 11.24
CA ASP A 102 9.37 -13.38 10.76
C ASP A 102 9.25 -14.91 10.90
N ASN A 103 8.12 -15.40 11.42
CA ASN A 103 7.79 -16.81 11.63
C ASN A 103 8.73 -17.51 12.63
N ASP A 104 9.10 -16.82 13.71
CA ASP A 104 9.94 -17.38 14.78
C ASP A 104 9.12 -18.04 15.92
N GLY A 105 7.79 -17.99 15.84
CA GLY A 105 6.86 -18.51 16.83
C GLY A 105 6.47 -17.51 17.94
N THR A 106 7.08 -16.32 17.95
CA THR A 106 6.82 -15.24 18.91
C THR A 106 6.06 -14.12 18.22
N LYS A 107 5.04 -13.56 18.89
CA LYS A 107 4.35 -12.39 18.35
C LYS A 107 5.16 -11.13 18.60
N ASP A 108 5.17 -10.25 17.62
CA ASP A 108 5.72 -8.91 17.70
C ASP A 108 4.63 -7.85 17.60
N LEU A 109 4.92 -6.67 18.16
CA LEU A 109 4.20 -5.44 17.85
C LEU A 109 4.71 -4.92 16.50
N VAL A 110 3.90 -5.06 15.47
CA VAL A 110 4.17 -4.53 14.13
C VAL A 110 3.41 -3.24 13.95
N ILE A 111 4.11 -2.17 13.62
CA ILE A 111 3.56 -0.85 13.34
C ILE A 111 3.76 -0.55 11.86
N LYS A 112 2.69 -0.26 11.14
CA LYS A 112 2.70 0.22 9.76
C LYS A 112 2.44 1.72 9.77
N ALA A 113 3.40 2.49 9.27
CA ALA A 113 3.27 3.92 9.08
C ALA A 113 3.15 4.21 7.59
N THR A 114 2.05 4.84 7.20
CA THR A 114 1.85 5.31 5.83
C THR A 114 2.08 6.81 5.81
N PHE A 115 2.94 7.29 4.92
CA PHE A 115 3.22 8.71 4.73
C PHE A 115 3.08 9.12 3.26
N CYS A 116 2.69 10.37 3.05
CA CYS A 116 2.57 10.93 1.71
C CYS A 116 3.94 11.37 1.15
N MET A 117 4.41 10.69 0.12
CA MET A 117 5.56 11.09 -0.69
C MET A 117 5.10 11.68 -2.01
N LYS A 118 5.33 12.99 -2.20
CA LYS A 118 4.90 13.72 -3.41
C LYS A 118 3.41 13.49 -3.76
N GLY A 119 2.57 13.32 -2.75
CA GLY A 119 1.12 13.09 -2.90
C GLY A 119 0.70 11.62 -3.03
N ALA A 120 1.64 10.66 -3.05
CA ALA A 120 1.34 9.23 -3.07
C ALA A 120 1.65 8.57 -1.71
N PRO A 121 0.81 7.67 -1.20
CA PRO A 121 1.06 6.98 0.07
C PRO A 121 2.22 5.97 -0.10
N SER A 122 3.16 5.99 0.84
CA SER A 122 4.24 5.01 0.97
C SER A 122 4.26 4.44 2.38
N ASP A 123 4.39 3.14 2.49
CA ASP A 123 4.42 2.43 3.76
C ASP A 123 5.86 2.22 4.25
N SER A 124 6.00 2.29 5.58
CA SER A 124 7.14 1.79 6.35
C SER A 124 6.62 0.80 7.40
N LEU A 125 7.43 -0.21 7.72
CA LEU A 125 7.16 -1.16 8.80
C LEU A 125 8.19 -1.00 9.92
N TYR A 126 7.71 -1.04 11.15
CA TYR A 126 8.53 -1.03 12.36
C TYR A 126 8.10 -2.20 13.25
N VAL A 127 9.05 -2.99 13.71
CA VAL A 127 8.80 -4.19 14.51
C VAL A 127 9.44 -4.01 15.88
N PHE A 128 8.67 -4.31 16.91
CA PHE A 128 9.06 -4.23 18.31
C PHE A 128 8.62 -5.50 19.04
N PRO A 129 9.23 -5.83 20.20
CA PRO A 129 8.68 -6.82 21.10
C PRO A 129 7.20 -6.53 21.42
N ALA A 130 6.38 -7.58 21.57
CA ALA A 130 4.94 -7.45 21.79
C ALA A 130 4.54 -6.57 23.00
N ASP A 131 5.38 -6.51 24.04
CA ASP A 131 5.17 -5.73 25.25
C ASP A 131 5.78 -4.32 25.22
N SER A 132 6.30 -3.91 24.06
CA SER A 132 6.89 -2.59 23.86
C SER A 132 5.89 -1.46 24.13
N ARG A 133 6.34 -0.46 24.89
CA ARG A 133 5.59 0.76 25.18
C ARG A 133 5.88 1.89 24.19
N VAL A 134 6.42 1.59 23.01
CA VAL A 134 6.80 2.62 22.03
C VAL A 134 5.62 3.53 21.67
N LEU A 135 4.40 2.98 21.58
CA LEU A 135 3.20 3.75 21.22
C LEU A 135 2.84 4.82 22.25
N GLU A 136 3.18 4.64 23.52
CA GLU A 136 2.93 5.64 24.58
C GLU A 136 3.79 6.90 24.40
N GLN A 137 4.90 6.75 23.69
CA GLN A 137 5.90 7.80 23.44
C GLN A 137 5.63 8.55 22.12
N LEU A 138 4.73 8.05 21.27
CA LEU A 138 4.44 8.66 19.98
C LEU A 138 3.48 9.84 20.08
N SER A 139 3.72 10.83 19.24
CA SER A 139 2.79 11.94 19.01
C SER A 139 2.82 12.36 17.55
N TRP A 140 1.83 13.13 17.12
CA TRP A 140 1.85 13.71 15.77
C TRP A 140 3.07 14.62 15.52
N GLN A 141 3.68 15.16 16.57
CA GLN A 141 4.85 16.03 16.50
C GLN A 141 6.16 15.25 16.58
N ASP A 142 6.14 14.06 17.15
CA ASP A 142 7.32 13.24 17.40
C ASP A 142 7.07 11.76 17.09
N MET A 143 7.63 11.34 15.96
CA MET A 143 7.65 9.95 15.49
C MET A 143 9.03 9.30 15.67
N ALA A 144 10.01 10.01 16.24
CA ALA A 144 11.36 9.50 16.42
C ALA A 144 11.42 8.18 17.21
N PRO A 145 10.53 7.88 18.18
CA PRO A 145 10.55 6.58 18.85
C PRO A 145 10.35 5.38 17.92
N LEU A 146 9.67 5.53 16.77
CA LEU A 146 9.58 4.46 15.76
C LEU A 146 10.95 4.10 15.20
N LEU A 147 11.87 5.05 15.12
CA LEU A 147 13.20 4.86 14.54
C LEU A 147 14.15 4.13 15.49
N ALA A 148 13.77 3.94 16.76
CA ALA A 148 14.61 3.31 17.78
C ALA A 148 14.79 1.80 17.56
N THR A 149 13.89 1.13 16.84
CA THR A 149 14.07 -0.28 16.48
C THR A 149 15.07 -0.43 15.34
N SER A 150 15.94 -1.45 15.44
CA SER A 150 16.73 -1.94 14.30
C SER A 150 15.88 -2.76 13.32
N ASP A 151 14.74 -3.26 13.79
CA ASP A 151 13.84 -4.13 13.04
C ASP A 151 12.79 -3.30 12.29
N LYS A 152 13.28 -2.54 11.31
CA LYS A 152 12.44 -1.68 10.47
C LYS A 152 12.75 -1.85 9.00
N PHE A 153 11.70 -1.69 8.20
CA PHE A 153 11.78 -1.51 6.77
C PHE A 153 11.29 -0.10 6.44
N GLU A 154 12.24 0.79 6.19
CA GLU A 154 11.98 2.17 5.79
C GLU A 154 12.63 2.40 4.44
N ARG A 155 11.82 2.57 3.39
CA ARG A 155 12.34 2.88 2.04
C ARG A 155 11.80 4.16 1.44
N THR A 156 11.25 5.06 2.24
CA THR A 156 10.77 6.37 1.82
C THR A 156 11.78 7.06 0.88
N GLY A 157 11.53 7.02 -0.45
CA GLY A 157 12.40 7.61 -1.48
C GLY A 157 13.49 6.70 -2.06
N GLY A 158 13.60 5.45 -1.63
CA GLY A 158 14.57 4.45 -2.09
C GLY A 158 14.09 3.59 -3.26
N ARG A 159 14.87 2.55 -3.58
CA ARG A 159 14.54 1.53 -4.59
C ARG A 159 14.68 0.15 -3.97
N TYR A 160 13.80 -0.79 -4.28
CA TYR A 160 13.95 -2.22 -3.93
C TYR A 160 14.37 -3.00 -5.19
N PRO A 161 15.65 -3.37 -5.34
CA PRO A 161 16.12 -4.05 -6.56
C PRO A 161 15.55 -5.47 -6.65
N LEU A 162 15.05 -5.85 -7.83
CA LEU A 162 14.54 -7.20 -8.10
C LEU A 162 15.67 -8.09 -8.64
N THR A 163 16.68 -8.34 -7.81
CA THR A 163 17.92 -9.03 -8.21
C THR A 163 18.15 -10.36 -7.50
N ALA A 164 17.34 -10.70 -6.49
CA ALA A 164 17.51 -11.93 -5.72
C ALA A 164 17.05 -13.19 -6.48
N LEU A 165 16.17 -13.04 -7.47
CA LEU A 165 15.70 -14.12 -8.32
C LEU A 165 16.06 -13.86 -9.79
N PRO A 166 16.37 -14.92 -10.57
CA PRO A 166 16.66 -14.77 -11.99
C PRO A 166 15.38 -14.38 -12.75
N ILE A 167 15.44 -13.25 -13.45
CA ILE A 167 14.37 -12.79 -14.34
C ILE A 167 14.78 -13.11 -15.78
N SER A 168 13.87 -13.70 -16.56
CA SER A 168 14.12 -13.97 -17.99
C SER A 168 14.49 -12.69 -18.74
N SER A 169 15.39 -12.80 -19.72
CA SER A 169 15.91 -11.66 -20.49
C SER A 169 14.85 -10.80 -21.21
N GLU A 170 13.71 -11.41 -21.57
CA GLU A 170 12.58 -10.70 -22.18
C GLU A 170 11.90 -9.71 -21.22
N SER A 171 11.96 -10.00 -19.92
CA SER A 171 11.38 -9.19 -18.85
C SER A 171 12.38 -8.25 -18.18
N SER A 172 13.67 -8.33 -18.51
CA SER A 172 14.76 -7.62 -17.82
C SER A 172 15.19 -6.30 -18.49
N LYS A 173 14.33 -5.66 -19.28
CA LYS A 173 14.66 -4.35 -19.88
C LYS A 173 14.74 -3.27 -18.80
N GLY A 174 15.98 -2.91 -18.44
CA GLY A 174 16.31 -2.02 -17.32
C GLY A 174 16.28 -2.80 -16.00
N SER A 175 17.29 -2.62 -15.15
CA SER A 175 17.39 -3.33 -13.86
C SER A 175 16.10 -3.15 -13.05
N PRO A 176 15.23 -4.17 -12.97
CA PRO A 176 13.90 -4.00 -12.44
C PRO A 176 13.97 -3.73 -10.94
N ALA A 177 13.13 -2.82 -10.46
CA ALA A 177 13.10 -2.41 -9.06
C ALA A 177 11.72 -1.87 -8.70
N LEU A 178 11.26 -2.11 -7.47
CA LEU A 178 10.20 -1.29 -6.90
C LEU A 178 10.76 0.11 -6.66
N SER A 179 10.04 1.15 -7.09
CA SER A 179 10.57 2.52 -7.12
C SER A 179 9.82 3.46 -6.20
N THR A 180 10.58 4.25 -5.43
CA THR A 180 10.27 5.49 -4.68
C THR A 180 9.13 5.46 -3.65
N VAL A 181 8.03 4.78 -3.96
CA VAL A 181 6.80 4.70 -3.19
C VAL A 181 6.33 3.25 -3.28
N PHE A 182 6.09 2.64 -2.13
CA PHE A 182 5.69 1.24 -2.05
C PHE A 182 4.59 1.05 -1.02
N THR A 183 3.72 0.10 -1.28
CA THR A 183 2.83 -0.43 -0.26
C THR A 183 3.41 -1.72 0.30
N VAL A 184 3.23 -1.94 1.60
CA VAL A 184 3.75 -3.11 2.30
C VAL A 184 2.59 -3.78 3.02
N GLN A 185 2.26 -4.99 2.59
CA GLN A 185 1.11 -5.73 3.08
C GLN A 185 1.54 -7.11 3.58
N PRO A 186 1.65 -7.30 4.90
CA PRO A 186 1.70 -8.62 5.50
C PRO A 186 0.41 -9.41 5.23
N PHE A 187 0.56 -10.71 5.01
CA PHE A 187 -0.54 -11.65 4.79
C PHE A 187 -0.16 -13.07 5.22
N ILE A 188 -1.15 -13.94 5.34
CA ILE A 188 -0.98 -15.33 5.79
C ILE A 188 -1.41 -16.29 4.68
N VAL A 189 -0.57 -17.29 4.40
CA VAL A 189 -0.88 -18.45 3.54
C VAL A 189 -0.38 -19.72 4.24
N ASP A 190 -1.23 -20.74 4.37
CA ASP A 190 -0.90 -22.02 5.02
C ASP A 190 -0.24 -21.82 6.41
N ASP A 191 -0.83 -20.92 7.21
CA ASP A 191 -0.36 -20.49 8.54
C ASP A 191 1.03 -19.82 8.59
N HIS A 192 1.66 -19.57 7.44
CA HIS A 192 2.91 -18.84 7.32
C HIS A 192 2.67 -17.38 6.93
N ARG A 193 3.47 -16.47 7.48
CA ARG A 193 3.36 -15.02 7.26
C ARG A 193 4.35 -14.60 6.19
N TYR A 194 3.86 -13.83 5.24
CA TYR A 194 4.62 -13.29 4.13
C TYR A 194 4.39 -11.79 4.03
N VAL A 195 5.27 -11.09 3.34
CA VAL A 195 5.13 -9.68 3.02
C VAL A 195 5.01 -9.51 1.51
N ALA A 196 3.95 -8.84 1.08
CA ALA A 196 3.81 -8.34 -0.27
C ALA A 196 4.28 -6.88 -0.32
N MET A 197 5.26 -6.58 -1.16
CA MET A 197 5.73 -5.23 -1.43
C MET A 197 5.37 -4.86 -2.86
N ARG A 198 4.66 -3.75 -3.06
CA ARG A 198 4.18 -3.32 -4.37
C ARG A 198 4.64 -1.91 -4.67
N ASP A 199 4.99 -1.62 -5.92
CA ASP A 199 5.33 -0.25 -6.32
C ASP A 199 4.09 0.64 -6.47
N ALA A 200 4.30 1.95 -6.52
CA ALA A 200 3.22 2.95 -6.62
C ALA A 200 2.27 2.75 -7.81
N ARG A 201 2.78 2.17 -8.90
CA ARG A 201 2.01 1.92 -10.13
C ARG A 201 1.22 0.62 -10.05
N GLY A 202 1.52 -0.21 -9.06
CA GLY A 202 1.01 -1.55 -8.94
C GLY A 202 1.50 -2.50 -10.02
N GLU A 203 2.53 -2.14 -10.77
CA GLU A 203 3.08 -2.93 -11.86
C GLU A 203 3.83 -4.14 -11.30
N TRP A 204 4.67 -3.91 -10.30
CA TRP A 204 5.51 -4.95 -9.70
C TRP A 204 5.08 -5.26 -8.28
N THR A 205 5.01 -6.55 -7.96
CA THR A 205 4.83 -7.04 -6.58
C THR A 205 5.91 -8.06 -6.25
N VAL A 206 6.54 -7.89 -5.10
CA VAL A 206 7.48 -8.87 -4.51
C VAL A 206 6.78 -9.57 -3.37
N ILE A 207 6.88 -10.89 -3.34
CA ILE A 207 6.47 -11.71 -2.20
C ILE A 207 7.73 -12.19 -1.52
N ALA A 208 7.85 -11.94 -0.21
CA ALA A 208 9.06 -12.27 0.53
C ALA A 208 8.75 -12.77 1.95
N ASN A 209 9.69 -13.54 2.51
CA ASN A 209 9.77 -13.75 3.96
C ASN A 209 10.47 -12.56 4.61
N TYR A 210 9.90 -12.04 5.69
CA TYR A 210 10.59 -11.05 6.51
C TYR A 210 11.66 -11.73 7.37
N ARG A 211 12.87 -11.16 7.42
CA ARG A 211 14.03 -11.70 8.17
C ARG A 211 14.62 -10.69 9.15
N ARG A 212 13.78 -9.78 9.67
CA ARG A 212 14.14 -8.65 10.55
C ARG A 212 14.98 -7.55 9.89
N GLY A 213 14.84 -6.33 10.42
CA GLY A 213 15.46 -5.14 9.86
C GLY A 213 15.03 -4.91 8.41
N GLU A 214 16.00 -4.58 7.56
CA GLU A 214 15.79 -4.42 6.11
C GLU A 214 15.92 -5.74 5.33
N ARG A 215 16.01 -6.89 6.01
CA ARG A 215 16.29 -8.16 5.34
C ARG A 215 14.99 -8.85 4.94
N PHE A 216 14.90 -9.15 3.66
CA PHE A 216 13.82 -9.90 3.04
C PHE A 216 14.44 -11.03 2.22
N GLU A 217 13.76 -12.17 2.23
CA GLU A 217 14.05 -13.28 1.34
C GLU A 217 12.98 -13.32 0.26
N ASP A 218 13.32 -12.85 -0.93
CA ASP A 218 12.41 -12.83 -2.07
C ASP A 218 12.03 -14.26 -2.49
N LEU A 219 10.73 -14.48 -2.67
CA LEU A 219 10.15 -15.75 -3.10
C LEU A 219 9.55 -15.65 -4.49
N CYS A 220 8.85 -14.56 -4.79
CA CYS A 220 8.16 -14.37 -6.06
C CYS A 220 8.31 -12.93 -6.56
N TYR A 221 8.54 -12.77 -7.85
CA TYR A 221 8.33 -11.51 -8.56
C TYR A 221 7.10 -11.65 -9.44
N LEU A 222 6.10 -10.81 -9.16
CA LEU A 222 4.84 -10.78 -9.86
C LEU A 222 4.73 -9.48 -10.66
N ARG A 223 4.08 -9.54 -11.82
CA ARG A 223 3.83 -8.38 -12.67
C ARG A 223 2.37 -8.30 -13.09
N THR A 224 1.76 -7.15 -12.88
CA THR A 224 0.39 -6.88 -13.35
C THR A 224 0.43 -6.50 -14.83
N LYS A 225 -0.37 -7.18 -15.65
CA LYS A 225 -0.64 -6.79 -17.03
C LYS A 225 -1.93 -5.97 -17.07
N LEU A 226 -1.85 -4.79 -17.68
CA LEU A 226 -3.03 -4.04 -18.08
C LEU A 226 -3.51 -4.63 -19.41
N SER A 227 -4.69 -5.25 -19.40
CA SER A 227 -5.41 -5.70 -20.59
C SER A 227 -6.31 -4.63 -21.18
#